data_AF-A0A0X3UY19-F1
#
_entry.id   AF-A0A0X3UY19-F1
#
_cell.length_a   1.000
_cell.length_b   1.000
_cell.length_c   1.000
_cell.angle_alpha   90.00
_cell.angle_beta   90.00
_cell.angle_gamma   90.00
#
_symmetry.space_group_name_H-M   'P 1'
#
loop_
_entity.id
_entity.type
_entity.pdbx_description
1 polymer ?
#
loop_
_entity_poly.entity_id
_entity_poly.type
_entity_poly.pdbx_seq_one_letter_code
_entity_poly.pdbx_strand_id
1 'polypeptide(L)'
;MNTQAQADPAAQPPVTGPGNTAVATYQDPSTGEDTSLAKVSRPGLPPAEYQLHDALRQLGVDGAAVRAVHTDLRPAMLPGGYTGDFVLRAFPNAAFSCTAEYGMRPEERAAGIAGLLRHIETMHRLAGRQAPPQPYRAPVPQAVAPAPPLSGAELGAHLAEVFGPDAVRRADPGALAATPLPEDTKATLAEAGLPARVPYFFTADDAANPPAGGLYTDVGTHLREAGTDAQPQILDILTGYVRLGTDGLYTVAVQCTAPEDDPSQLGTLWAVQPGTGGARFVNRSLAAYLRSLALLTTTRQGLATQDPYAAGATLAAFQEHLVALDPWSLDNPDNWWSLVLEQMWQGLF
;
A
#
# COMPACT_ATOMS: atom_id res chain seq x y z
N MET A 1 -24.31 -18.50 -45.88
CA MET A 1 -23.80 -17.31 -45.18
C MET A 1 -22.93 -17.80 -44.05
N ASN A 2 -21.62 -17.84 -44.27
CA ASN A 2 -20.64 -18.21 -43.25
C ASN A 2 -20.35 -16.96 -42.43
N THR A 3 -20.80 -16.94 -41.18
CA THR A 3 -20.37 -15.94 -40.21
C THR A 3 -19.05 -16.44 -39.64
N GLN A 4 -17.93 -15.96 -40.21
CA GLN A 4 -16.63 -16.06 -39.56
C GLN A 4 -16.74 -15.34 -38.22
N ALA A 5 -16.62 -16.10 -37.13
CA ALA A 5 -16.30 -15.56 -35.83
C ALA A 5 -14.98 -14.80 -35.99
N GLN A 6 -15.06 -13.47 -35.92
CA GLN A 6 -13.89 -12.63 -35.72
C GLN A 6 -13.28 -13.09 -34.40
N ALA A 7 -12.14 -13.77 -34.49
CA ALA A 7 -11.31 -14.05 -33.33
C ALA A 7 -10.98 -12.70 -32.69
N ASP A 8 -11.34 -12.55 -31.42
CA ASP A 8 -10.85 -11.47 -30.58
C ASP A 8 -9.32 -11.43 -30.73
N PRO A 9 -8.69 -10.28 -31.06
CA PRO A 9 -7.24 -10.21 -31.15
C PRO A 9 -6.67 -10.72 -29.84
N ALA A 10 -5.88 -11.80 -29.89
CA ALA A 10 -5.39 -12.52 -28.72
C ALA A 10 -4.96 -11.53 -27.63
N ALA A 11 -5.76 -11.42 -26.56
CA ALA A 11 -5.53 -10.46 -25.50
C ALA A 11 -4.10 -10.66 -25.00
N GLN A 12 -3.30 -9.58 -25.01
CA GLN A 12 -1.93 -9.64 -24.54
C GLN A 12 -1.95 -10.21 -23.11
N PRO A 13 -1.17 -11.27 -22.81
CA PRO A 13 -1.20 -11.85 -21.48
C PRO A 13 -0.71 -10.81 -20.45
N PRO A 14 -1.28 -10.79 -19.24
CA PRO A 14 -0.83 -9.89 -18.17
C PRO A 14 0.62 -10.19 -17.79
N VAL A 15 1.42 -9.14 -17.62
CA VAL A 15 2.84 -9.23 -17.26
C VAL A 15 3.18 -8.14 -16.25
N THR A 16 3.83 -8.53 -15.15
CA THR A 16 4.34 -7.58 -14.16
C THR A 16 5.60 -6.84 -14.62
N GLY A 17 5.82 -5.67 -14.04
CA GLY A 17 7.01 -4.85 -14.20
C GLY A 17 8.28 -5.52 -13.70
N PRO A 18 9.44 -5.04 -14.16
CA PRO A 18 10.74 -5.59 -13.77
C PRO A 18 11.16 -5.25 -12.32
N GLY A 19 10.35 -4.48 -11.58
CA GLY A 19 10.72 -3.93 -10.28
C GLY A 19 11.63 -2.70 -10.38
N ASN A 20 12.11 -2.27 -9.22
CA ASN A 20 13.02 -1.15 -9.04
C ASN A 20 14.34 -1.63 -8.43
N THR A 21 15.46 -1.04 -8.83
CA THR A 21 16.75 -1.26 -8.18
C THR A 21 17.03 -0.15 -7.18
N ALA A 22 17.53 -0.50 -6.00
CA ALA A 22 18.09 0.44 -5.03
C ALA A 22 19.55 0.06 -4.73
N VAL A 23 20.45 1.03 -4.78
CA VAL A 23 21.88 0.88 -4.57
C VAL A 23 22.34 1.82 -3.47
N ALA A 24 22.98 1.29 -2.42
CA ALA A 24 23.63 2.10 -1.40
C ALA A 24 25.15 2.02 -1.57
N THR A 25 25.82 3.17 -1.40
CA THR A 25 27.28 3.27 -1.29
C THR A 25 27.65 3.57 0.16
N TYR A 26 28.54 2.77 0.73
CA TYR A 26 28.95 2.82 2.13
C TYR A 26 30.40 2.36 2.29
N GLN A 27 31.00 2.63 3.43
CA GLN A 27 32.31 2.09 3.77
C GLN A 27 32.13 0.74 4.46
N ASP A 28 32.73 -0.31 3.91
CA ASP A 28 32.67 -1.66 4.50
C ASP A 28 33.34 -1.66 5.88
N PRO A 29 32.63 -2.02 6.97
CA PRO A 29 33.20 -2.03 8.31
C PRO A 29 34.37 -3.01 8.49
N SER A 30 34.46 -4.04 7.65
CA SER A 30 35.49 -5.08 7.72
C SER A 30 36.78 -4.72 6.99
N THR A 31 36.69 -3.97 5.88
CA THR A 31 37.86 -3.61 5.06
C THR A 31 38.23 -2.13 5.16
N GLY A 32 37.28 -1.28 5.54
CA GLY A 32 37.44 0.17 5.52
C GLY A 32 37.38 0.79 4.11
N GLU A 33 37.06 0.00 3.08
CA GLU A 33 36.96 0.49 1.69
C GLU A 33 35.53 0.89 1.31
N ASP A 34 35.41 1.82 0.38
CA ASP A 34 34.11 2.20 -0.19
C ASP A 34 33.60 1.08 -1.10
N THR A 35 32.37 0.65 -0.85
CA THR A 35 31.69 -0.40 -1.62
C THR A 35 30.22 -0.05 -1.86
N SER A 36 29.54 -0.85 -2.67
CA SER A 36 28.13 -0.68 -2.99
C SER A 36 27.35 -1.97 -2.83
N LEU A 37 26.12 -1.87 -2.33
CA LEU A 37 25.16 -2.98 -2.26
C LEU A 37 23.93 -2.63 -3.08
N ALA A 38 23.49 -3.56 -3.93
CA ALA A 38 22.28 -3.41 -4.73
C ALA A 38 21.21 -4.41 -4.31
N LYS A 39 19.95 -3.96 -4.30
CA LYS A 39 18.75 -4.79 -4.16
C LYS A 39 17.75 -4.45 -5.25
N VAL A 40 16.96 -5.43 -5.65
CA VAL A 40 15.95 -5.29 -6.69
C VAL A 40 14.61 -5.76 -6.11
N SER A 41 13.57 -4.93 -6.24
CA SER A 41 12.22 -5.33 -5.85
C SER A 41 11.67 -6.38 -6.81
N ARG A 42 10.76 -7.22 -6.32
CA ARG A 42 10.05 -8.23 -7.12
C ARG A 42 8.63 -8.36 -6.59
N PRO A 43 7.67 -8.81 -7.41
CA PRO A 43 6.30 -9.08 -6.94
C PRO A 43 6.29 -9.92 -5.66
N GLY A 44 5.57 -9.45 -4.64
CA GLY A 44 5.43 -10.14 -3.36
C GLY A 44 6.59 -9.99 -2.37
N LEU A 45 7.73 -9.43 -2.77
CA LEU A 45 8.84 -9.12 -1.86
C LEU A 45 8.69 -7.70 -1.25
N PRO A 46 9.43 -7.35 -0.19
CA PRO A 46 9.50 -5.96 0.27
C PRO A 46 10.03 -5.01 -0.82
N PRO A 47 9.73 -3.70 -0.74
CA PRO A 47 10.35 -2.72 -1.64
C PRO A 47 11.88 -2.75 -1.58
N ALA A 48 12.54 -2.39 -2.69
CA ALA A 48 14.00 -2.51 -2.82
C ALA A 48 14.75 -1.74 -1.73
N GLU A 49 14.23 -0.58 -1.33
CA GLU A 49 14.78 0.30 -0.30
C GLU A 49 14.76 -0.37 1.07
N TYR A 50 13.66 -1.03 1.43
CA TYR A 50 13.55 -1.81 2.66
C TYR A 50 14.50 -3.03 2.64
N GLN A 51 14.55 -3.75 1.52
CA GLN A 51 15.50 -4.87 1.37
C GLN A 51 16.96 -4.41 1.49
N LEU A 52 17.27 -3.22 0.97
CA LEU A 52 18.60 -2.63 1.00
C LEU A 52 19.00 -2.28 2.44
N HIS A 53 18.12 -1.59 3.16
CA HIS A 53 18.32 -1.28 4.57
C HIS A 53 18.53 -2.54 5.43
N ASP A 54 17.68 -3.57 5.26
CA ASP A 54 17.79 -4.78 6.05
C ASP A 54 19.09 -5.54 5.76
N ALA A 55 19.52 -5.58 4.50
CA ALA A 55 20.77 -6.21 4.12
C ALA A 55 22.00 -5.44 4.63
N LEU A 56 21.99 -4.10 4.62
CA LEU A 56 23.04 -3.29 5.23
C LEU A 56 23.15 -3.55 6.73
N ARG A 57 22.02 -3.61 7.44
CA ARG A 57 22.00 -3.95 8.87
C ARG A 57 22.57 -5.33 9.16
N GLN A 58 22.31 -6.32 8.30
CA GLN A 58 22.90 -7.66 8.43
C GLN A 58 24.43 -7.65 8.23
N LEU A 59 24.95 -6.70 7.47
CA LEU A 59 26.39 -6.45 7.30
C LEU A 59 26.99 -5.58 8.42
N GLY A 60 26.20 -5.19 9.43
CA GLY A 60 26.64 -4.32 10.52
C GLY A 60 26.83 -2.85 10.12
N VAL A 61 26.25 -2.44 8.99
CA VAL A 61 26.32 -1.06 8.49
C VAL A 61 25.15 -0.25 9.07
N ASP A 62 25.47 0.79 9.83
CA ASP A 62 24.48 1.78 10.27
C ASP A 62 23.99 2.59 9.06
N GLY A 63 22.69 2.83 8.96
CA GLY A 63 22.10 3.66 7.91
C GLY A 63 22.66 5.08 7.91
N ALA A 64 23.05 5.63 9.06
CA ALA A 64 23.72 6.93 9.15
C ALA A 64 25.13 6.95 8.54
N ALA A 65 25.76 5.79 8.33
CA ALA A 65 27.07 5.64 7.68
C ALA A 65 26.97 5.45 6.15
N VAL A 66 25.76 5.31 5.60
CA VAL A 66 25.53 5.25 4.16
C VAL A 66 25.78 6.64 3.55
N ARG A 67 26.62 6.70 2.52
CA ARG A 67 27.05 7.95 1.89
C ARG A 67 26.17 8.36 0.71
N ALA A 68 25.64 7.40 -0.03
CA ALA A 68 24.76 7.67 -1.15
C ALA A 68 23.74 6.55 -1.34
N VAL A 69 22.56 6.91 -1.83
CA VAL A 69 21.52 5.97 -2.28
C VAL A 69 21.05 6.39 -3.66
N HIS A 70 21.11 5.46 -4.61
CA HIS A 70 20.57 5.63 -5.95
C HIS A 70 19.44 4.63 -6.19
N THR A 71 18.35 5.07 -6.84
CA THR A 71 17.29 4.17 -7.31
C THR A 71 16.97 4.35 -8.79
N ASP A 72 16.56 3.29 -9.48
CA ASP A 72 16.18 3.42 -10.90
C ASP A 72 14.90 4.27 -11.05
N LEU A 73 13.95 4.07 -10.14
CA LEU A 73 12.72 4.83 -9.99
C LEU A 73 12.74 5.57 -8.65
N ARG A 74 12.39 6.86 -8.63
CA ARG A 74 12.33 7.67 -7.40
C ARG A 74 11.50 6.97 -6.31
N PRO A 75 11.98 6.91 -5.06
CA PRO A 75 11.23 6.32 -3.95
C PRO A 75 9.86 6.99 -3.79
N ALA A 76 8.82 6.18 -3.61
CA ALA A 76 7.42 6.62 -3.71
C ALA A 76 6.91 7.27 -2.42
N MET A 77 6.10 8.32 -2.56
CA MET A 77 5.28 8.91 -1.47
C MET A 77 3.83 8.37 -1.54
N LEU A 78 3.70 7.08 -1.87
CA LEU A 78 2.44 6.38 -2.10
C LEU A 78 2.28 5.22 -1.09
N PRO A 79 1.05 4.71 -0.88
CA PRO A 79 0.81 3.55 -0.03
C PRO A 79 1.61 2.33 -0.46
N GLY A 80 1.96 1.43 0.48
CA GLY A 80 2.91 0.34 0.23
C GLY A 80 4.29 0.62 0.81
N GLY A 81 4.34 1.34 1.94
CA GLY A 81 5.54 1.55 2.74
C GLY A 81 6.13 2.95 2.62
N TYR A 82 5.61 3.83 1.76
CA TYR A 82 6.08 5.21 1.62
C TYR A 82 7.61 5.28 1.51
N THR A 83 8.19 4.59 0.52
CA THR A 83 9.64 4.37 0.45
C THR A 83 10.42 5.69 0.40
N GLY A 84 9.83 6.78 -0.10
CA GLY A 84 10.40 8.13 -0.04
C GLY A 84 10.58 8.67 1.39
N ASP A 85 9.58 8.54 2.25
CA ASP A 85 9.71 8.92 3.66
C ASP A 85 10.68 7.98 4.39
N PHE A 86 10.59 6.68 4.10
CA PHE A 86 11.45 5.67 4.71
C PHE A 86 12.94 5.93 4.44
N VAL A 87 13.35 6.16 3.18
CA VAL A 87 14.78 6.32 2.86
C VAL A 87 15.40 7.54 3.52
N LEU A 88 14.65 8.63 3.67
CA LEU A 88 15.13 9.84 4.33
C LEU A 88 15.39 9.60 5.82
N ARG A 89 14.55 8.78 6.48
CA ARG A 89 14.74 8.38 7.88
C ARG A 89 15.82 7.31 8.04
N ALA A 90 15.88 6.36 7.12
CA ALA A 90 16.80 5.23 7.19
C ALA A 90 18.25 5.61 6.86
N PHE A 91 18.45 6.59 5.97
CA PHE A 91 19.77 7.01 5.48
C PHE A 91 19.94 8.53 5.59
N PRO A 92 19.92 9.10 6.80
CA PRO A 92 19.78 10.55 7.01
C PRO A 92 20.95 11.39 6.46
N ASN A 93 22.13 10.80 6.27
CA ASN A 93 23.33 11.49 5.79
C ASN A 93 23.65 11.18 4.31
N ALA A 94 22.84 10.36 3.64
CA ALA A 94 23.12 9.91 2.29
C ALA A 94 22.78 10.97 1.24
N ALA A 95 23.59 11.07 0.19
CA ALA A 95 23.21 11.77 -1.03
C ALA A 95 22.23 10.91 -1.84
N PHE A 96 21.06 11.47 -2.18
CA PHE A 96 20.01 10.76 -2.91
C PHE A 96 20.01 11.14 -4.40
N SER A 97 19.83 10.13 -5.26
CA SER A 97 19.63 10.32 -6.70
C SER A 97 18.71 9.24 -7.27
N CYS A 98 18.09 9.51 -8.43
CA CYS A 98 17.33 8.50 -9.16
C CYS A 98 17.47 8.67 -10.67
N THR A 99 17.22 7.59 -11.41
CA THR A 99 17.26 7.62 -12.88
C THR A 99 15.97 8.18 -13.49
N ALA A 100 14.81 7.75 -12.99
CA ALA A 100 13.51 8.22 -13.40
C ALA A 100 12.72 8.79 -12.21
N GLU A 101 12.07 9.94 -12.42
CA GLU A 101 11.15 10.52 -11.43
C GLU A 101 9.92 9.61 -11.24
N TYR A 102 9.26 9.72 -10.08
CA TYR A 102 8.02 9.02 -9.78
C TYR A 102 7.19 9.90 -8.85
N GLY A 103 6.18 10.55 -9.44
CA GLY A 103 5.42 11.61 -8.80
C GLY A 103 4.12 11.16 -8.15
N MET A 104 3.35 12.14 -7.70
CA MET A 104 2.05 11.89 -7.07
C MET A 104 0.93 11.79 -8.10
N ARG A 105 1.05 12.50 -9.23
CA ARG A 105 0.00 12.55 -10.24
C ARG A 105 0.08 11.36 -11.20
N PRO A 106 -1.04 10.84 -11.72
CA PRO A 106 -1.06 9.69 -12.62
C PRO A 106 -0.11 9.84 -13.83
N GLU A 107 -0.04 11.01 -14.44
CA GLU A 107 0.84 11.29 -15.58
C GLU A 107 2.33 11.27 -15.22
N GLU A 108 2.70 11.73 -14.01
CA GLU A 108 4.08 11.69 -13.51
C GLU A 108 4.50 10.24 -13.25
N ARG A 109 3.59 9.44 -12.66
CA ARG A 109 3.82 8.03 -12.41
C ARG A 109 4.00 7.25 -13.71
N ALA A 110 3.12 7.46 -14.69
CA ALA A 110 3.23 6.84 -16.00
C ALA A 110 4.54 7.22 -16.73
N ALA A 111 4.94 8.50 -16.69
CA ALA A 111 6.20 8.96 -17.26
C ALA A 111 7.42 8.33 -16.57
N GLY A 112 7.37 8.21 -15.24
CA GLY A 112 8.39 7.55 -14.43
C GLY A 112 8.60 6.08 -14.80
N ILE A 113 7.51 5.31 -14.87
CA ILE A 113 7.55 3.91 -15.30
C ILE A 113 8.08 3.79 -16.72
N ALA A 114 7.66 4.65 -17.66
CA ALA A 114 8.21 4.64 -19.01
C ALA A 114 9.72 4.93 -19.02
N GLY A 115 10.21 5.81 -18.14
CA GLY A 115 11.63 6.08 -17.93
C GLY A 115 12.40 4.86 -17.40
N LEU A 116 11.87 4.22 -16.35
CA LEU A 116 12.41 3.00 -15.76
C LEU A 116 12.56 1.89 -16.80
N LEU A 117 11.52 1.62 -17.59
CA LEU A 117 11.54 0.56 -18.61
C LEU A 117 12.60 0.82 -19.69
N ARG A 118 12.72 2.08 -20.17
CA ARG A 118 13.78 2.45 -21.12
C ARG A 118 15.18 2.28 -20.53
N HIS A 119 15.37 2.63 -19.26
CA HIS A 119 16.65 2.46 -18.58
C HIS A 119 17.02 0.97 -18.50
N ILE A 120 16.11 0.13 -18.00
CA ILE A 120 16.33 -1.32 -17.86
C ILE A 120 16.60 -1.98 -19.21
N GLU A 121 15.84 -1.62 -20.25
CA GLU A 121 16.07 -2.14 -21.61
C GLU A 121 17.47 -1.76 -22.13
N THR A 122 17.88 -0.50 -21.90
CA THR A 122 19.21 -0.01 -22.29
C THR A 122 20.32 -0.79 -21.58
N MET A 123 20.19 -1.00 -20.26
CA MET A 123 21.17 -1.74 -19.47
C MET A 123 21.28 -3.21 -19.90
N HIS A 124 20.16 -3.88 -20.20
CA HIS A 124 20.18 -5.26 -20.68
C HIS A 124 20.85 -5.36 -22.06
N ARG A 125 20.53 -4.42 -22.96
CA ARG A 125 21.14 -4.35 -24.30
C ARG A 125 22.65 -4.15 -24.23
N LEU A 126 23.12 -3.23 -23.38
CA LEU A 126 24.56 -2.99 -23.15
C LEU A 126 25.27 -4.22 -22.57
N ALA A 127 24.59 -4.99 -21.72
CA ALA A 127 25.11 -6.23 -21.16
C ALA A 127 25.04 -7.44 -22.12
N GLY A 128 24.54 -7.26 -23.35
CA GLY A 128 24.33 -8.36 -24.30
C GLY A 128 23.28 -9.38 -23.85
N ARG A 129 22.36 -8.97 -22.96
CA ARG A 129 21.29 -9.80 -22.39
C ARG A 129 19.95 -9.46 -23.03
N GLN A 130 19.06 -10.44 -23.08
CA GLN A 130 17.67 -10.20 -23.46
C GLN A 130 16.99 -9.31 -22.40
N ALA A 131 16.25 -8.30 -22.85
CA ALA A 131 15.45 -7.45 -21.98
C ALA A 131 14.30 -8.24 -21.33
N PRO A 132 13.87 -7.85 -20.11
CA PRO A 132 12.69 -8.42 -19.49
C PRO A 132 11.44 -8.24 -20.36
N PRO A 133 10.41 -9.08 -20.18
CA PRO A 133 9.17 -8.95 -20.96
C PRO A 133 8.52 -7.59 -20.71
N GLN A 134 7.89 -7.04 -21.75
CA GLN A 134 7.21 -5.75 -21.65
C GLN A 134 6.02 -5.88 -20.69
N PRO A 135 5.93 -5.03 -19.65
CA PRO A 135 4.83 -5.11 -18.70
C PRO A 135 3.50 -4.79 -19.37
N TYR A 136 2.46 -5.50 -18.95
CA TYR A 136 1.09 -5.29 -19.40
C TYR A 136 0.14 -5.43 -18.21
N ARG A 137 -0.39 -4.30 -17.76
CA ARG A 137 -1.43 -4.24 -16.73
C ARG A 137 -2.77 -4.51 -17.38
N ALA A 138 -3.43 -5.59 -16.96
CA ALA A 138 -4.80 -5.89 -17.40
C ALA A 138 -5.76 -4.75 -16.97
N PRO A 139 -6.72 -4.37 -17.82
CA PRO A 139 -7.71 -3.35 -17.46
C PRO A 139 -8.56 -3.80 -16.27
N VAL A 140 -9.01 -2.85 -15.44
CA VAL A 140 -9.91 -3.14 -14.31
C VAL A 140 -11.24 -3.69 -14.87
N PRO A 141 -11.68 -4.89 -14.44
CA PRO A 141 -12.93 -5.46 -14.90
C PRO A 141 -14.13 -4.63 -14.41
N GLN A 142 -15.06 -4.31 -15.31
CA GLN A 142 -16.21 -3.47 -15.00
C GLN A 142 -17.43 -4.26 -14.50
N ALA A 143 -17.51 -5.56 -14.84
CA ALA A 143 -18.64 -6.42 -14.52
C ALA A 143 -18.16 -7.64 -13.74
N VAL A 144 -18.00 -7.46 -12.42
CA VAL A 144 -17.62 -8.53 -11.48
C VAL A 144 -18.79 -8.80 -10.54
N ALA A 145 -19.10 -10.07 -10.32
CA ALA A 145 -20.11 -10.46 -9.34
C ALA A 145 -19.62 -10.10 -7.93
N PRO A 146 -20.45 -9.44 -7.09
CA PRO A 146 -20.06 -9.14 -5.72
C PRO A 146 -19.72 -10.40 -4.93
N ALA A 147 -18.63 -10.35 -4.16
CA ALA A 147 -18.25 -11.45 -3.28
C ALA A 147 -19.33 -11.63 -2.19
N PRO A 148 -19.70 -12.88 -1.83
CA PRO A 148 -20.65 -13.11 -0.75
C PRO A 148 -20.22 -12.39 0.54
N PRO A 149 -21.15 -11.79 1.30
CA PRO A 149 -20.81 -11.18 2.58
C PRO A 149 -20.37 -12.24 3.59
N LEU A 150 -19.50 -11.85 4.51
CA LEU A 150 -19.12 -12.65 5.67
C LEU A 150 -19.76 -12.04 6.92
N SER A 151 -20.27 -12.86 7.83
CA SER A 151 -20.59 -12.40 9.18
C SER A 151 -19.34 -11.93 9.92
N GLY A 152 -19.49 -11.14 11.00
CA GLY A 152 -18.36 -10.67 11.80
C GLY A 152 -17.53 -11.83 12.37
N ALA A 153 -18.19 -12.91 12.81
CA ALA A 153 -17.52 -14.12 13.27
C ALA A 153 -16.73 -14.84 12.17
N GLU A 154 -17.30 -15.02 10.97
CA GLU A 154 -16.61 -15.64 9.82
C GLU A 154 -15.42 -14.80 9.37
N LEU A 155 -15.59 -13.47 9.32
CA LEU A 155 -14.50 -12.56 9.00
C LEU A 155 -13.39 -12.64 10.06
N GLY A 156 -13.72 -12.65 11.35
CA GLY A 156 -12.76 -12.80 12.43
C GLY A 156 -11.98 -14.12 12.37
N ALA A 157 -12.64 -15.21 11.99
CA ALA A 157 -11.99 -16.50 11.77
C ALA A 157 -11.01 -16.44 10.58
N HIS A 158 -11.44 -15.84 9.46
CA HIS A 158 -10.59 -15.66 8.28
C HIS A 158 -9.36 -14.79 8.57
N LEU A 159 -9.52 -13.69 9.32
CA LEU A 159 -8.39 -12.85 9.73
C LEU A 159 -7.41 -13.61 10.62
N ALA A 160 -7.90 -14.41 11.58
CA ALA A 160 -7.06 -15.21 12.44
C ALA A 160 -6.29 -16.30 11.67
N GLU A 161 -6.88 -16.86 10.60
CA GLU A 161 -6.20 -17.79 9.70
C GLU A 161 -5.06 -17.11 8.93
N VAL A 162 -5.30 -15.91 8.39
CA VAL A 162 -4.31 -15.21 7.55
C VAL A 162 -3.19 -14.55 8.37
N PHE A 163 -3.51 -13.93 9.50
CA PHE A 163 -2.57 -13.14 10.29
C PHE A 163 -2.05 -13.86 11.54
N GLY A 164 -2.70 -14.95 11.94
CA GLY A 164 -2.50 -15.61 13.23
C GLY A 164 -3.43 -15.04 14.32
N PRO A 165 -3.89 -15.88 15.27
CA PRO A 165 -4.90 -15.49 16.26
C PRO A 165 -4.43 -14.36 17.19
N ASP A 166 -3.14 -14.37 17.59
CA ASP A 166 -2.57 -13.36 18.47
C ASP A 166 -2.33 -12.00 17.78
N ALA A 167 -2.38 -11.99 16.44
CA ALA A 167 -2.20 -10.80 15.64
C ALA A 167 -3.52 -10.11 15.29
N VAL A 168 -4.67 -10.63 15.71
CA VAL A 168 -5.99 -10.01 15.50
C VAL A 168 -6.54 -9.46 16.80
N ARG A 169 -6.74 -8.14 16.85
CA ARG A 169 -7.18 -7.40 18.04
C ARG A 169 -8.65 -7.05 17.92
N ARG A 170 -9.48 -7.65 18.78
CA ARG A 170 -10.90 -7.32 18.90
C ARG A 170 -11.09 -6.17 19.88
N ALA A 171 -11.97 -5.25 19.53
CA ALA A 171 -12.32 -4.13 20.38
C ALA A 171 -13.24 -4.55 21.52
N ASP A 172 -13.08 -3.96 22.69
CA ASP A 172 -14.06 -4.08 23.76
C ASP A 172 -15.34 -3.34 23.38
N PRO A 173 -16.52 -4.00 23.33
CA PRO A 173 -17.78 -3.34 23.05
C PRO A 173 -18.08 -2.15 23.97
N GLY A 174 -17.62 -2.20 25.23
CA GLY A 174 -17.75 -1.10 26.18
C GLY A 174 -17.00 0.16 25.73
N ALA A 175 -15.77 -0.01 25.22
CA ALA A 175 -14.97 1.08 24.67
C ALA A 175 -15.56 1.67 23.39
N LEU A 176 -16.24 0.85 22.57
CA LEU A 176 -16.87 1.31 21.32
C LEU A 176 -18.18 2.07 21.54
N ALA A 177 -18.91 1.78 22.61
CA ALA A 177 -20.26 2.32 22.83
C ALA A 177 -20.34 3.85 22.81
N ALA A 178 -19.31 4.53 23.33
CA ALA A 178 -19.23 5.99 23.40
C ALA A 178 -18.68 6.65 22.11
N THR A 179 -18.23 5.86 21.13
CA THR A 179 -17.66 6.39 19.88
C THR A 179 -18.75 6.79 18.88
N PRO A 180 -18.48 7.75 17.98
CA PRO A 180 -19.40 8.12 16.91
C PRO A 180 -19.38 7.15 15.72
N LEU A 181 -18.66 6.02 15.83
CA LEU A 181 -18.59 5.01 14.79
C LEU A 181 -19.99 4.47 14.42
N PRO A 182 -20.29 4.19 13.14
CA PRO A 182 -21.51 3.51 12.76
C PRO A 182 -21.63 2.11 13.38
N GLU A 183 -22.84 1.65 13.65
CA GLU A 183 -23.09 0.37 14.36
C GLU A 183 -22.48 -0.84 13.63
N ASP A 184 -22.56 -0.90 12.30
CA ASP A 184 -21.90 -1.98 11.51
C ASP A 184 -20.38 -1.99 11.69
N THR A 185 -19.77 -0.81 11.85
CA THR A 185 -18.33 -0.69 12.11
C THR A 185 -18.00 -1.15 13.53
N LYS A 186 -18.80 -0.75 14.52
CA LYS A 186 -18.64 -1.23 15.91
C LYS A 186 -18.77 -2.75 16.00
N ALA A 187 -19.78 -3.33 15.36
CA ALA A 187 -19.98 -4.77 15.31
C ALA A 187 -18.78 -5.48 14.67
N THR A 188 -18.27 -4.95 13.55
CA THR A 188 -17.08 -5.50 12.88
C THR A 188 -15.83 -5.43 13.76
N LEU A 189 -15.60 -4.31 14.45
CA LEU A 189 -14.46 -4.16 15.37
C LEU A 189 -14.54 -5.10 16.58
N ALA A 190 -15.75 -5.35 17.10
CA ALA A 190 -15.97 -6.24 18.23
C ALA A 190 -15.85 -7.73 17.83
N GLU A 191 -16.45 -8.13 16.70
CA GLU A 191 -16.54 -9.54 16.29
C GLU A 191 -15.33 -9.99 15.46
N ALA A 192 -14.96 -9.22 14.44
CA ALA A 192 -13.86 -9.56 13.54
C ALA A 192 -12.51 -9.06 14.07
N GLY A 193 -12.49 -7.84 14.61
CA GLY A 193 -11.27 -7.17 15.04
C GLY A 193 -10.44 -6.59 13.89
N LEU A 194 -9.25 -6.08 14.24
CA LEU A 194 -8.27 -5.53 13.30
C LEU A 194 -6.98 -6.37 13.32
N PRO A 195 -6.32 -6.61 12.17
CA PRO A 195 -4.95 -7.10 12.20
C PRO A 195 -4.06 -6.04 12.84
N ALA A 196 -3.25 -6.44 13.82
CA ALA A 196 -2.34 -5.56 14.54
C ALA A 196 -1.38 -4.84 13.57
N ARG A 197 -0.90 -5.58 12.56
CA ARG A 197 -0.03 -5.05 11.52
C ARG A 197 -0.14 -5.85 10.23
N VAL A 198 -0.28 -5.14 9.13
CA VAL A 198 -0.05 -5.62 7.76
C VAL A 198 1.15 -4.84 7.23
N PRO A 199 2.37 -5.44 7.15
CA PRO A 199 3.58 -4.71 6.85
C PRO A 199 3.45 -3.82 5.61
N TYR A 200 3.84 -2.54 5.73
CA TYR A 200 3.78 -1.50 4.69
C TYR A 200 2.38 -0.94 4.36
N PHE A 201 1.32 -1.52 4.89
CA PHE A 201 -0.05 -1.20 4.48
C PHE A 201 -0.96 -0.76 5.63
N PHE A 202 -0.78 -1.34 6.83
CA PHE A 202 -1.61 -1.00 7.97
C PHE A 202 -0.93 -1.36 9.28
N THR A 203 -1.09 -0.50 10.28
CA THR A 203 -0.78 -0.78 11.69
C THR A 203 -1.94 -0.23 12.50
N ALA A 204 -2.62 -1.11 13.25
CA ALA A 204 -3.73 -0.72 14.11
C ALA A 204 -3.20 0.06 15.32
N ASP A 205 -4.02 0.96 15.84
CA ASP A 205 -3.73 1.59 17.13
C ASP A 205 -3.65 0.54 18.25
N ASP A 206 -2.85 0.82 19.28
CA ASP A 206 -2.55 -0.13 20.35
C ASP A 206 -3.07 0.39 21.69
N ALA A 207 -3.87 -0.42 22.40
CA ALA A 207 -4.37 -0.04 23.72
C ALA A 207 -3.26 0.13 24.75
N ALA A 208 -2.16 -0.60 24.61
CA ALA A 208 -1.01 -0.50 25.51
C ALA A 208 -0.16 0.76 25.23
N ASN A 209 -0.25 1.32 24.03
CA ASN A 209 0.41 2.55 23.63
C ASN A 209 -0.53 3.36 22.74
N PRO A 210 -1.58 3.99 23.33
CA PRO A 210 -2.62 4.64 22.56
C PRO A 210 -2.04 5.83 21.79
N PRO A 211 -2.61 6.17 20.62
CA PRO A 211 -2.23 7.38 19.92
C PRO A 211 -2.57 8.60 20.78
N ALA A 212 -1.98 9.76 20.45
CA ALA A 212 -2.44 11.04 20.97
C ALA A 212 -3.96 11.18 20.73
N GLY A 213 -4.72 11.61 21.72
CA GLY A 213 -6.18 11.63 21.74
C GLY A 213 -6.85 10.35 22.26
N GLY A 214 -6.12 9.25 22.45
CA GLY A 214 -6.65 7.96 22.93
C GLY A 214 -7.14 7.03 21.80
N LEU A 215 -7.56 5.80 22.17
CA LEU A 215 -8.13 4.85 21.21
C LEU A 215 -9.43 5.37 20.59
N TYR A 216 -9.60 5.15 19.28
CA TYR A 216 -10.79 5.57 18.52
C TYR A 216 -11.09 7.07 18.65
N THR A 217 -10.04 7.87 18.89
CA THR A 217 -10.14 9.32 18.86
C THR A 217 -10.44 9.82 17.45
N ASP A 218 -11.06 11.00 17.34
CA ASP A 218 -11.22 11.63 16.04
C ASP A 218 -9.88 12.13 15.50
N VAL A 219 -9.74 12.17 14.17
CA VAL A 219 -8.48 12.54 13.50
C VAL A 219 -8.10 13.99 13.83
N GLY A 220 -9.06 14.90 13.94
CA GLY A 220 -8.79 16.29 14.30
C GLY A 220 -8.14 16.42 15.68
N THR A 221 -8.70 15.76 16.70
CA THR A 221 -8.17 15.71 18.07
C THR A 221 -6.79 15.05 18.10
N HIS A 222 -6.63 13.90 17.46
CA HIS A 222 -5.33 13.22 17.33
C HIS A 222 -4.25 14.16 16.81
N LEU A 223 -4.53 14.87 15.71
CA LEU A 223 -3.57 15.75 15.06
C LEU A 223 -3.23 16.98 15.91
N ARG A 224 -4.21 17.56 16.61
CA ARG A 224 -3.98 18.67 17.55
C ARG A 224 -3.03 18.26 18.67
N GLU A 225 -3.28 17.10 19.29
CA GLU A 225 -2.44 16.61 20.39
C GLU A 225 -1.06 16.12 19.93
N ALA A 226 -0.95 15.61 18.69
CA ALA A 226 0.32 15.24 18.07
C ALA A 226 1.18 16.44 17.63
N GLY A 227 0.65 17.68 17.69
CA GLY A 227 1.38 18.90 17.34
C GLY A 227 1.43 19.19 15.84
N THR A 228 0.31 19.07 15.13
CA THR A 228 0.19 19.40 13.69
C THR A 228 0.25 20.91 13.40
N ASP A 229 0.72 21.27 12.20
CA ASP A 229 0.63 22.62 11.62
C ASP A 229 -0.59 22.81 10.71
N ALA A 230 -1.49 21.81 10.63
CA ALA A 230 -2.68 21.88 9.80
C ALA A 230 -3.60 23.05 10.20
N GLN A 231 -4.25 23.67 9.20
CA GLN A 231 -5.14 24.80 9.44
C GLN A 231 -6.36 24.39 10.30
N PRO A 232 -6.89 25.26 11.18
CA PRO A 232 -8.04 24.94 12.03
C PRO A 232 -9.25 24.39 11.26
N GLN A 233 -9.54 24.96 10.09
CA GLN A 233 -10.66 24.53 9.24
C GLN A 233 -10.51 23.09 8.75
N ILE A 234 -9.27 22.66 8.44
CA ILE A 234 -8.98 21.28 8.08
C ILE A 234 -9.23 20.38 9.29
N LEU A 235 -8.74 20.78 10.47
CA LEU A 235 -8.90 19.99 11.69
C LEU A 235 -10.36 19.83 12.10
N ASP A 236 -11.19 20.84 11.88
CA ASP A 236 -12.62 20.77 12.14
C ASP A 236 -13.31 19.74 11.24
N ILE A 237 -13.00 19.71 9.94
CA ILE A 237 -13.48 18.66 9.02
C ILE A 237 -13.03 17.27 9.49
N LEU A 238 -11.78 17.15 9.95
CA LEU A 238 -11.20 15.87 10.38
C LEU A 238 -11.76 15.35 11.71
N THR A 239 -12.51 16.17 12.46
CA THR A 239 -13.27 15.68 13.63
C THR A 239 -14.40 14.71 13.24
N GLY A 240 -14.83 14.75 11.98
CA GLY A 240 -15.79 13.83 11.40
C GLY A 240 -15.26 12.41 11.13
N TYR A 241 -13.98 12.14 11.40
CA TYR A 241 -13.31 10.88 11.08
C TYR A 241 -12.75 10.25 12.36
N VAL A 242 -13.07 8.99 12.62
CA VAL A 242 -12.52 8.23 13.75
C VAL A 242 -11.33 7.40 13.30
N ARG A 243 -10.20 7.56 13.98
CA ARG A 243 -8.96 6.86 13.68
C ARG A 243 -9.04 5.37 14.06
N LEU A 244 -8.51 4.52 13.18
CA LEU A 244 -8.28 3.08 13.42
C LEU A 244 -6.80 2.72 13.53
N GLY A 245 -5.94 3.50 12.88
CA GLY A 245 -4.52 3.21 12.76
C GLY A 245 -3.84 4.06 11.70
N THR A 246 -2.76 3.53 11.12
CA THR A 246 -1.98 4.20 10.07
C THR A 246 -1.50 3.23 9.01
N ASP A 247 -1.36 3.69 7.77
CA ASP A 247 -0.67 2.95 6.72
C ASP A 247 0.85 3.23 6.67
N GLY A 248 1.37 3.96 7.67
CA GLY A 248 2.78 4.32 7.83
C GLY A 248 3.03 5.81 7.70
N LEU A 249 2.19 6.54 6.96
CA LEU A 249 2.29 8.00 6.82
C LEU A 249 0.92 8.69 6.95
N TYR A 250 -0.14 8.05 6.50
CA TYR A 250 -1.51 8.56 6.56
C TYR A 250 -2.26 7.91 7.72
N THR A 251 -3.22 8.63 8.27
CA THR A 251 -4.14 8.08 9.28
C THR A 251 -5.24 7.31 8.56
N VAL A 252 -5.42 6.03 8.90
CA VAL A 252 -6.54 5.24 8.39
C VAL A 252 -7.72 5.43 9.33
N ALA A 253 -8.83 5.95 8.81
CA ALA A 253 -9.96 6.39 9.60
C ALA A 253 -11.31 6.08 8.95
N VAL A 254 -12.35 6.03 9.77
CA VAL A 254 -13.75 5.83 9.36
C VAL A 254 -14.46 7.17 9.37
N GLN A 255 -15.13 7.51 8.26
CA GLN A 255 -15.96 8.69 8.18
C GLN A 255 -17.26 8.49 8.98
N CYS A 256 -17.41 9.25 10.06
CA CYS A 256 -18.53 9.19 10.99
C CYS A 256 -19.54 10.33 10.79
N THR A 257 -19.17 11.33 9.98
CA THR A 257 -20.08 12.38 9.50
C THR A 257 -20.08 12.36 7.98
N ALA A 258 -21.21 11.94 7.39
CA ALA A 258 -21.38 12.01 5.94
C ALA A 258 -21.77 13.43 5.50
N PRO A 259 -21.39 13.86 4.28
CA PRO A 259 -21.93 15.06 3.67
C PRO A 259 -23.45 14.97 3.53
N GLU A 260 -24.16 16.09 3.64
CA GLU A 260 -25.64 16.13 3.51
C GLU A 260 -26.12 15.61 2.15
N ASP A 261 -25.33 15.84 1.10
CA ASP A 261 -25.59 15.47 -0.28
C ASP A 261 -25.16 14.04 -0.64
N ASP A 262 -24.33 13.39 0.19
CA ASP A 262 -23.92 12.00 -0.01
C ASP A 262 -23.88 11.18 1.30
N PRO A 263 -25.05 10.80 1.84
CA PRO A 263 -25.14 9.96 3.03
C PRO A 263 -24.47 8.59 2.90
N SER A 264 -24.20 8.13 1.66
CA SER A 264 -23.57 6.84 1.40
C SER A 264 -22.11 6.76 1.85
N GLN A 265 -21.51 7.92 2.18
CA GLN A 265 -20.15 8.02 2.71
C GLN A 265 -20.04 7.66 4.21
N LEU A 266 -21.16 7.54 4.93
CA LEU A 266 -21.12 7.16 6.34
C LEU A 266 -20.54 5.75 6.48
N GLY A 267 -19.50 5.61 7.30
CA GLY A 267 -18.82 4.32 7.54
C GLY A 267 -17.75 3.96 6.51
N THR A 268 -17.51 4.82 5.51
CA THR A 268 -16.42 4.62 4.55
C THR A 268 -15.05 4.85 5.19
N LEU A 269 -14.04 4.17 4.67
CA LEU A 269 -12.66 4.25 5.12
C LEU A 269 -11.84 5.15 4.22
N TRP A 270 -11.00 5.95 4.87
CA TRP A 270 -10.12 6.92 4.25
C TRP A 270 -8.72 6.84 4.83
N ALA A 271 -7.71 7.02 3.97
CA ALA A 271 -6.36 7.32 4.38
C ALA A 271 -6.20 8.85 4.33
N VAL A 272 -6.14 9.50 5.49
CA VAL A 272 -6.09 10.96 5.66
C VAL A 272 -4.67 11.43 5.90
N GLN A 273 -4.21 12.40 5.12
CA GLN A 273 -2.90 13.03 5.28
C GLN A 273 -2.92 14.00 6.49
N PRO A 274 -2.10 13.76 7.52
CA PRO A 274 -2.06 14.58 8.74
C PRO A 274 -1.86 16.09 8.54
N GLY A 275 -1.04 16.49 7.56
CA GLY A 275 -0.64 17.89 7.39
C GLY A 275 -1.54 18.73 6.47
N THR A 276 -2.24 18.09 5.52
CA THR A 276 -3.00 18.81 4.47
C THR A 276 -4.50 18.56 4.55
N GLY A 277 -4.93 17.51 5.27
CA GLY A 277 -6.30 17.01 5.23
C GLY A 277 -6.68 16.31 3.92
N GLY A 278 -5.77 16.23 2.95
CA GLY A 278 -5.99 15.45 1.73
C GLY A 278 -6.21 13.98 2.08
N ALA A 279 -7.21 13.36 1.48
CA ALA A 279 -7.59 11.99 1.80
C ALA A 279 -7.70 11.13 0.54
N ARG A 280 -7.42 9.84 0.69
CA ARG A 280 -7.66 8.82 -0.33
C ARG A 280 -8.75 7.89 0.14
N PHE A 281 -9.73 7.65 -0.71
CA PHE A 281 -10.72 6.64 -0.45
C PHE A 281 -10.05 5.26 -0.37
N VAL A 282 -10.45 4.45 0.61
CA VAL A 282 -9.93 3.10 0.83
C VAL A 282 -11.01 2.09 0.51
N ASN A 283 -12.09 2.05 1.30
CA ASN A 283 -13.19 1.11 1.09
C ASN A 283 -14.51 1.65 1.61
N ARG A 284 -15.61 1.09 1.14
CA ARG A 284 -16.96 1.45 1.56
C ARG A 284 -17.31 1.03 2.98
N SER A 285 -16.63 0.02 3.51
CA SER A 285 -16.88 -0.51 4.85
C SER A 285 -15.63 -1.15 5.44
N LEU A 286 -15.60 -1.24 6.78
CA LEU A 286 -14.51 -1.89 7.48
C LEU A 286 -14.38 -3.37 7.10
N ALA A 287 -15.50 -4.07 6.92
CA ALA A 287 -15.49 -5.47 6.49
C ALA A 287 -14.83 -5.63 5.11
N ALA A 288 -15.13 -4.75 4.15
CA ALA A 288 -14.48 -4.78 2.84
C ALA A 288 -12.97 -4.51 2.95
N TYR A 289 -12.56 -3.53 3.75
CA TYR A 289 -11.15 -3.23 3.99
C TYR A 289 -10.37 -4.41 4.58
N LEU A 290 -10.92 -5.05 5.60
CA LEU A 290 -10.29 -6.20 6.26
C LEU A 290 -10.15 -7.40 5.32
N ARG A 291 -11.17 -7.66 4.48
CA ARG A 291 -11.10 -8.69 3.44
C ARG A 291 -10.05 -8.36 2.38
N SER A 292 -9.94 -7.09 1.97
CA SER A 292 -8.93 -6.65 1.01
C SER A 292 -7.50 -6.73 1.58
N LEU A 293 -7.29 -6.44 2.87
CA LEU A 293 -5.99 -6.64 3.54
C LEU A 293 -5.60 -8.12 3.63
N ALA A 294 -6.55 -9.00 3.95
CA ALA A 294 -6.32 -10.44 3.98
C ALA A 294 -5.98 -10.98 2.58
N LEU A 295 -6.72 -10.53 1.57
CA LEU A 295 -6.47 -10.85 0.17
C LEU A 295 -5.09 -10.34 -0.28
N LEU A 296 -4.71 -9.11 0.04
CA LEU A 296 -3.39 -8.55 -0.27
C LEU A 296 -2.27 -9.40 0.34
N THR A 297 -2.43 -9.80 1.60
CA THR A 297 -1.42 -10.56 2.34
C THR A 297 -1.18 -11.93 1.71
N THR A 298 -2.26 -12.68 1.45
CA THR A 298 -2.18 -14.00 0.81
C THR A 298 -1.68 -13.91 -0.64
N THR A 299 -2.13 -12.91 -1.40
CA THR A 299 -1.65 -12.65 -2.77
C THR A 299 -0.14 -12.42 -2.78
N ARG A 300 0.38 -11.52 -1.93
CA ARG A 300 1.82 -11.20 -1.91
C ARG A 300 2.69 -12.39 -1.53
N GLN A 301 2.24 -13.21 -0.58
CA GLN A 301 2.96 -14.45 -0.20
C GLN A 301 3.10 -15.40 -1.40
N GLY A 302 2.07 -15.51 -2.25
CA GLY A 302 2.09 -16.34 -3.45
C GLY A 302 2.94 -15.79 -4.60
N LEU A 303 3.13 -14.47 -4.68
CA LEU A 303 3.85 -13.81 -5.77
C LEU A 303 5.38 -13.98 -5.71
N ALA A 304 5.96 -14.13 -4.52
CA ALA A 304 7.41 -14.06 -4.28
C ALA A 304 8.27 -15.05 -5.12
N THR A 305 7.66 -16.13 -5.61
CA THR A 305 8.35 -17.18 -6.38
C THR A 305 7.91 -17.26 -7.85
N GLN A 306 7.04 -16.36 -8.31
CA GLN A 306 6.44 -16.42 -9.64
C GLN A 306 7.30 -15.67 -10.68
N ASP A 307 7.27 -16.15 -11.92
CA ASP A 307 7.78 -15.39 -13.06
C ASP A 307 6.83 -14.23 -13.43
N PRO A 308 7.24 -13.27 -14.29
CA PRO A 308 6.43 -12.09 -14.58
C PRO A 308 5.04 -12.37 -15.17
N TYR A 309 4.86 -13.47 -15.91
CA TYR A 309 3.58 -13.84 -16.52
C TYR A 309 2.65 -14.48 -15.50
N ALA A 310 3.16 -15.42 -14.70
CA ALA A 310 2.41 -16.01 -13.60
C ALA A 310 1.99 -14.96 -12.57
N ALA A 311 2.91 -14.04 -12.22
CA ALA A 311 2.62 -12.91 -11.37
C ALA A 311 1.56 -11.99 -11.97
N GLY A 312 1.62 -11.73 -13.28
CA GLY A 312 0.61 -10.95 -13.99
C GLY A 312 -0.79 -11.57 -13.92
N ALA A 313 -0.90 -12.89 -14.12
CA ALA A 313 -2.17 -13.60 -13.98
C ALA A 313 -2.72 -13.52 -12.54
N THR A 314 -1.85 -13.70 -11.54
CA THR A 314 -2.21 -13.55 -10.12
C THR A 314 -2.70 -12.14 -9.80
N LEU A 315 -2.05 -11.08 -10.33
CA LEU A 315 -2.49 -9.70 -10.11
C LEU A 315 -3.79 -9.35 -10.84
N ALA A 316 -4.05 -9.94 -12.01
CA ALA A 316 -5.34 -9.80 -12.68
C ALA A 316 -6.48 -10.39 -11.85
N ALA A 317 -6.28 -11.57 -11.26
CA ALA A 317 -7.24 -12.19 -10.33
C ALA A 317 -7.39 -11.38 -9.03
N PHE A 318 -6.29 -10.87 -8.46
CA PHE A 318 -6.33 -9.98 -7.30
C PHE A 318 -7.17 -8.73 -7.58
N GLN A 319 -6.99 -8.10 -8.74
CA GLN A 319 -7.78 -6.95 -9.17
C GLN A 319 -9.27 -7.29 -9.28
N GLU A 320 -9.63 -8.43 -9.89
CA GLU A 320 -11.01 -8.90 -9.96
C GLU A 320 -11.62 -9.10 -8.56
N HIS A 321 -10.89 -9.74 -7.65
CA HIS A 321 -11.36 -9.94 -6.28
C HIS A 321 -11.51 -8.62 -5.50
N LEU A 322 -10.63 -7.62 -5.70
CA LEU A 322 -10.81 -6.30 -5.11
C LEU A 322 -12.11 -5.63 -5.60
N VAL A 323 -12.43 -5.73 -6.90
CA VAL A 323 -13.71 -5.22 -7.44
C VAL A 323 -14.90 -5.99 -6.85
N ALA A 324 -14.79 -7.31 -6.71
CA ALA A 324 -15.83 -8.15 -6.10
C ALA A 324 -16.10 -7.78 -4.64
N LEU A 325 -15.05 -7.39 -3.89
CA LEU A 325 -15.16 -6.93 -2.51
C LEU A 325 -15.75 -5.52 -2.42
N ASP A 326 -15.25 -4.61 -3.25
CA ASP A 326 -15.68 -3.21 -3.30
C ASP A 326 -15.27 -2.54 -4.62
N PRO A 327 -16.21 -2.29 -5.55
CA PRO A 327 -15.87 -1.69 -6.84
C PRO A 327 -15.38 -0.24 -6.71
N TRP A 328 -15.74 0.49 -5.65
CA TRP A 328 -15.26 1.86 -5.44
C TRP A 328 -13.78 1.89 -5.09
N SER A 329 -13.20 0.78 -4.63
CA SER A 329 -11.76 0.77 -4.29
C SER A 329 -10.85 1.02 -5.51
N LEU A 330 -11.34 0.77 -6.73
CA LEU A 330 -10.57 0.85 -7.98
C LEU A 330 -11.19 1.77 -9.05
N ASP A 331 -12.25 2.51 -8.74
CA ASP A 331 -12.95 3.37 -9.72
C ASP A 331 -12.22 4.69 -10.02
N ASN A 332 -11.31 5.11 -9.14
CA ASN A 332 -10.49 6.30 -9.29
C ASN A 332 -9.00 5.96 -9.15
N PRO A 333 -8.12 6.46 -10.04
CA PRO A 333 -6.69 6.18 -10.02
C PRO A 333 -5.94 6.67 -8.76
N ASP A 334 -6.53 7.57 -7.98
CA ASP A 334 -5.95 8.11 -6.75
C ASP A 334 -6.48 7.44 -5.46
N ASN A 335 -7.42 6.49 -5.59
CA ASN A 335 -7.84 5.65 -4.47
C ASN A 335 -6.65 4.84 -3.93
N TRP A 336 -6.71 4.53 -2.64
CA TRP A 336 -5.62 3.86 -1.94
C TRP A 336 -5.27 2.52 -2.60
N TRP A 337 -6.28 1.68 -2.92
CA TRP A 337 -6.07 0.40 -3.59
C TRP A 337 -5.62 0.54 -5.04
N SER A 338 -6.07 1.57 -5.77
CA SER A 338 -5.58 1.86 -7.12
C SER A 338 -4.07 2.10 -7.15
N LEU A 339 -3.55 2.85 -6.16
CA LEU A 339 -2.13 3.14 -6.02
C LEU A 339 -1.32 1.92 -5.56
N VAL A 340 -1.85 1.12 -4.62
CA VAL A 340 -1.23 -0.15 -4.22
C VAL A 340 -1.13 -1.08 -5.43
N LEU A 341 -2.22 -1.26 -6.16
CA LEU A 341 -2.30 -2.14 -7.31
C LEU A 341 -1.39 -1.69 -8.45
N GLU A 342 -1.34 -0.39 -8.75
CA GLU A 342 -0.42 0.17 -9.75
C GLU A 342 1.03 -0.21 -9.45
N GLN A 343 1.47 -0.05 -8.19
CA GLN A 343 2.83 -0.37 -7.78
C GLN A 343 3.11 -1.88 -7.79
N MET A 344 2.15 -2.72 -7.40
CA MET A 344 2.26 -4.18 -7.52
C MET A 344 2.43 -4.59 -8.99
N TRP A 345 1.69 -3.99 -9.92
CA TRP A 345 1.85 -4.23 -11.36
C TRP A 345 3.25 -3.88 -11.87
N GLN A 346 3.96 -2.98 -11.20
CA GLN A 346 5.34 -2.63 -11.55
C GLN A 346 6.40 -3.49 -10.84
N GLY A 347 5.98 -4.47 -10.04
CA GLY A 347 6.89 -5.36 -9.29
C GLY A 347 7.60 -4.64 -8.14
N LEU A 348 6.99 -3.57 -7.60
CA LEU A 348 7.60 -2.79 -6.52
C LEU A 348 7.48 -3.47 -5.16
N PHE A 349 6.48 -4.34 -4.97
CA PHE A 349 6.31 -5.17 -3.77
C PHE A 349 5.24 -6.27 -3.94
#